data_AF-A0A9W8RN99-F1
#
_entry.id   AF-A0A9W8RN99-F1
#
_cell.length_a   1.000
_cell.length_b   1.000
_cell.length_c   1.000
_cell.angle_alpha   90.00
_cell.angle_beta   90.00
_cell.angle_gamma   90.00
#
_symmetry.space_group_name_H-M   'P 1'
#
loop_
_entity.id
_entity.type
_entity.pdbx_description
1 polymer ?
#
loop_
_entity_poly.entity_id
_entity_poly.type
_entity_poly.pdbx_seq_one_letter_code
_entity_poly.pdbx_strand_id
1 'polypeptide(L)'
;MDQELGRKTGLPIILDESIVTVANLFAAHASGGITGVNIKPSRVGGLTKSRTIRDVAAALDMVINCDDPRGGALTTVQNVLLATTTPSHRLRAVDLMAEWTEPLIAEVPRMGPDGRIVASNKPGNGYERIFTNFLGEALFKIG
;
A
#
# COMPACT_ATOMS: atom_id res chain seq x y z
N MET A 1 -8.90 -2.65 -21.79
CA MET A 1 -8.15 -1.62 -22.54
C MET A 1 -6.67 -1.70 -22.19
N ASP A 2 -6.31 -1.52 -20.93
CA ASP A 2 -4.91 -1.50 -20.46
C ASP A 2 -4.14 -2.79 -20.75
N GLN A 3 -4.81 -3.93 -20.60
CA GLN A 3 -4.25 -5.24 -20.95
C GLN A 3 -3.83 -5.34 -22.41
N GLU A 4 -4.65 -4.80 -23.32
CA GLU A 4 -4.35 -4.80 -24.75
C GLU A 4 -3.24 -3.80 -25.08
N LEU A 5 -3.23 -2.65 -24.38
CA LEU A 5 -2.17 -1.66 -24.51
C LEU A 5 -0.80 -2.24 -24.14
N GLY A 6 -0.71 -2.96 -23.01
CA GLY A 6 0.52 -3.61 -22.57
C GLY A 6 1.04 -4.62 -23.61
N ARG A 7 0.15 -5.44 -24.17
CA ARG A 7 0.53 -6.39 -25.24
C ARG A 7 1.02 -5.71 -26.50
N LYS A 8 0.32 -4.66 -26.96
CA LYS A 8 0.68 -3.97 -28.21
C LYS A 8 1.94 -3.14 -28.10
N THR A 9 2.22 -2.58 -26.93
CA THR A 9 3.36 -1.67 -26.73
C THR A 9 4.59 -2.39 -26.19
N GLY A 10 4.42 -3.51 -25.49
CA GLY A 10 5.50 -4.17 -24.74
C GLY A 10 5.97 -3.37 -23.52
N LEU A 11 5.31 -2.26 -23.19
CA LEU A 11 5.68 -1.44 -22.04
C LEU A 11 5.10 -2.03 -20.74
N PRO A 12 5.83 -1.97 -19.62
CA PRO A 12 5.31 -2.40 -18.32
C PRO A 12 4.07 -1.60 -17.90
N ILE A 13 2.98 -2.31 -17.59
CA ILE A 13 1.73 -1.71 -17.09
C ILE A 13 1.47 -2.18 -15.66
N ILE A 14 1.24 -1.22 -14.76
CA ILE A 14 0.79 -1.45 -13.39
C ILE A 14 -0.69 -1.12 -13.32
N LEU A 15 -1.49 -2.06 -12.79
CA LEU A 15 -2.90 -1.79 -12.51
C LEU A 15 -3.09 -1.29 -11.08
N ASP A 16 -4.02 -0.37 -10.93
CA ASP A 16 -4.41 0.24 -9.66
C ASP A 16 -5.87 -0.09 -9.31
N GLU A 17 -6.84 0.75 -9.69
CA GLU A 17 -8.23 0.64 -9.23
C GLU A 17 -8.91 -0.68 -9.64
N SER A 18 -8.38 -1.34 -10.66
CA SER A 18 -8.93 -2.58 -11.21
C SER A 18 -8.62 -3.83 -10.37
N ILE A 19 -7.69 -3.76 -9.41
CA ILE A 19 -7.32 -4.90 -8.57
C ILE A 19 -7.89 -4.74 -7.16
N VAL A 20 -9.03 -5.37 -6.92
CA VAL A 20 -9.69 -5.39 -5.60
C VAL A 20 -9.76 -6.78 -4.97
N THR A 21 -9.50 -7.83 -5.76
CA THR A 21 -9.46 -9.23 -5.33
C THR A 21 -8.31 -9.98 -5.99
N VAL A 22 -7.97 -11.15 -5.44
CA VAL A 22 -7.01 -12.10 -6.06
C VAL A 22 -7.49 -12.56 -7.45
N ALA A 23 -8.79 -12.70 -7.67
CA ALA A 23 -9.34 -13.06 -8.97
C ALA A 23 -9.05 -11.98 -10.02
N ASN A 24 -9.12 -10.69 -9.65
CA ASN A 24 -8.74 -9.61 -10.57
C ASN A 24 -7.26 -9.68 -10.93
N LEU A 25 -6.39 -9.99 -9.95
CA LEU A 25 -4.95 -10.12 -10.16
C LEU A 25 -4.62 -11.27 -11.13
N PHE A 26 -5.22 -12.44 -10.96
CA PHE A 26 -5.04 -13.56 -11.89
C PHE A 26 -5.51 -13.22 -13.30
N ALA A 27 -6.68 -12.60 -13.43
CA ALA A 27 -7.21 -12.19 -14.73
C ALA A 27 -6.28 -11.16 -15.42
N ALA A 28 -5.71 -10.23 -14.65
CA ALA A 28 -4.75 -9.26 -15.16
C ALA A 28 -3.45 -9.91 -15.61
N HIS A 29 -2.88 -10.83 -14.83
CA HIS A 29 -1.66 -11.55 -15.20
C HIS A 29 -1.88 -12.42 -16.45
N ALA A 30 -2.97 -13.19 -16.48
CA ALA A 30 -3.30 -14.08 -17.60
C ALA A 30 -3.53 -13.34 -18.92
N SER A 31 -3.79 -12.03 -18.89
CA SER A 31 -3.95 -11.23 -20.10
C SER A 31 -2.64 -11.02 -20.87
N GLY A 32 -1.48 -11.26 -20.23
CA GLY A 32 -0.14 -11.13 -20.80
C GLY A 32 0.36 -9.70 -21.01
N GLY A 33 -0.39 -8.68 -20.58
CA GLY A 33 -0.05 -7.27 -20.77
C GLY A 33 0.20 -6.48 -19.48
N ILE A 34 0.02 -7.11 -18.32
CA ILE A 34 0.13 -6.46 -17.01
C ILE A 34 1.31 -7.03 -16.25
N THR A 35 2.18 -6.15 -15.76
CA THR A 35 3.45 -6.51 -15.12
C THR A 35 3.51 -6.13 -13.65
N GLY A 36 2.52 -5.39 -13.13
CA GLY A 36 2.50 -4.98 -11.74
C GLY A 36 1.14 -4.60 -11.19
N VAL A 37 1.11 -4.36 -9.89
CA VAL A 37 -0.08 -3.97 -9.13
C VAL A 37 0.25 -2.85 -8.13
N ASN A 38 -0.66 -1.89 -7.99
CA ASN A 38 -0.70 -0.97 -6.87
C ASN A 38 -1.66 -1.50 -5.81
N ILE A 39 -1.15 -1.93 -4.66
CA ILE A 39 -1.97 -2.50 -3.59
C ILE A 39 -2.34 -1.40 -2.62
N LYS A 40 -3.65 -1.13 -2.51
CA LYS A 40 -4.23 -0.17 -1.58
C LYS A 40 -4.95 -0.85 -0.44
N PRO A 41 -4.41 -0.90 0.80
CA PRO A 41 -5.08 -1.55 1.94
C PRO A 41 -6.51 -1.08 2.14
N SER A 42 -6.80 0.22 2.08
CA SER A 42 -8.17 0.73 2.22
C SER A 42 -9.12 0.26 1.10
N ARG A 43 -8.60 0.08 -0.12
CA ARG A 43 -9.39 -0.39 -1.27
C ARG A 43 -9.74 -1.87 -1.16
N VAL A 44 -8.75 -2.69 -0.80
CA VAL A 44 -8.93 -4.15 -0.78
C VAL A 44 -9.60 -4.63 0.51
N GLY A 45 -9.67 -3.78 1.54
CA GLY A 45 -10.35 -4.09 2.81
C GLY A 45 -9.42 -4.57 3.92
N GLY A 46 -8.23 -3.97 4.01
CA GLY A 46 -7.28 -4.13 5.12
C GLY A 46 -6.10 -5.06 4.83
N LEU A 47 -5.16 -5.08 5.78
CA LEU A 47 -3.85 -5.73 5.65
C LEU A 47 -3.93 -7.23 5.36
N THR A 48 -4.94 -7.95 5.85
CA THR A 48 -5.10 -9.39 5.58
C THR A 48 -5.27 -9.65 4.10
N LYS A 49 -6.17 -8.91 3.43
CA LYS A 49 -6.41 -9.06 1.99
C LYS A 49 -5.24 -8.49 1.19
N SER A 50 -4.65 -7.38 1.62
CA SER A 50 -3.42 -6.84 1.02
C SER A 50 -2.30 -7.86 1.00
N ARG A 51 -2.07 -8.55 2.13
CA ARG A 51 -1.09 -9.63 2.25
C ARG A 51 -1.35 -10.72 1.22
N THR A 52 -2.58 -11.22 1.11
CA THR A 52 -2.91 -12.28 0.15
C THR A 52 -2.63 -11.82 -1.29
N ILE A 53 -3.03 -10.61 -1.66
CA ILE A 53 -2.77 -10.06 -3.00
C ILE A 53 -1.26 -9.91 -3.23
N ARG A 54 -0.51 -9.41 -2.24
CA ARG A 54 0.95 -9.25 -2.29
C ARG A 54 1.67 -10.58 -2.46
N ASP A 55 1.29 -11.61 -1.71
CA ASP A 55 1.88 -12.94 -1.78
C ASP A 55 1.66 -13.56 -3.19
N VAL A 56 0.45 -13.44 -3.73
CA VAL A 56 0.12 -13.92 -5.09
C VAL A 56 0.85 -13.11 -6.16
N ALA A 57 0.88 -11.78 -6.06
CA ALA A 57 1.57 -10.91 -7.02
C ALA A 57 3.08 -11.23 -7.08
N ALA A 58 3.72 -11.44 -5.93
CA ALA A 58 5.11 -11.83 -5.87
C ALA A 58 5.36 -13.20 -6.53
N ALA A 59 4.46 -14.17 -6.32
CA ALA A 59 4.54 -15.49 -6.94
C ALA A 59 4.34 -15.44 -8.47
N LEU A 60 3.59 -14.44 -8.96
CA LEU A 60 3.35 -14.19 -10.38
C LEU A 60 4.40 -13.30 -11.06
N ASP A 61 5.55 -13.07 -10.39
CA ASP A 61 6.64 -12.23 -10.92
C ASP A 61 6.24 -10.74 -11.11
N MET A 62 5.16 -10.28 -10.46
CA MET A 62 4.67 -8.92 -10.63
C MET A 62 5.40 -7.93 -9.72
N VAL A 63 5.65 -6.71 -10.23
CA VAL A 63 6.13 -5.59 -9.39
C VAL A 63 4.99 -5.00 -8.56
N ILE A 64 5.32 -4.54 -7.35
CA ILE A 64 4.32 -4.16 -6.35
C ILE A 64 4.61 -2.74 -5.84
N ASN A 65 3.58 -1.89 -5.88
CA ASN A 65 3.52 -0.65 -5.12
C ASN A 65 2.63 -0.84 -3.89
N CYS A 66 3.00 -0.24 -2.76
CA CYS A 66 2.21 -0.24 -1.53
C CYS A 66 1.72 1.19 -1.26
N ASP A 67 0.43 1.43 -1.41
CA ASP A 67 -0.14 2.78 -1.51
C ASP A 67 -1.51 2.85 -0.84
N ASP A 68 -2.15 4.01 -0.79
CA ASP A 68 -3.56 4.18 -0.41
C ASP A 68 -4.15 5.37 -1.23
N PRO A 69 -5.46 5.64 -1.33
CA PRO A 69 -5.92 6.83 -2.04
C PRO A 69 -5.53 8.15 -1.36
N ARG A 70 -5.61 8.19 -0.02
CA ARG A 70 -5.32 9.33 0.87
C ARG A 70 -5.05 8.78 2.27
N GLY A 71 -4.53 9.60 3.18
CA GLY A 71 -4.42 9.21 4.57
C GLY A 71 -3.62 10.19 5.40
N GLY A 72 -3.07 9.70 6.51
CA GLY A 72 -2.10 10.41 7.33
C GLY A 72 -1.18 9.42 8.02
N ALA A 73 -0.77 9.71 9.26
CA ALA A 73 0.14 8.87 10.04
C ALA A 73 -0.21 7.37 10.03
N LEU A 74 -1.46 7.02 10.34
CA LEU A 74 -1.88 5.61 10.42
C LEU A 74 -1.83 4.89 9.07
N THR A 75 -2.23 5.56 7.99
CA THR A 75 -2.21 5.00 6.64
C THR A 75 -0.78 4.81 6.14
N THR A 76 0.10 5.79 6.39
CA THR A 76 1.55 5.66 6.10
C THR A 76 2.14 4.42 6.74
N VAL A 77 1.84 4.18 8.02
CA VAL A 77 2.30 2.99 8.72
C VAL A 77 1.78 1.71 8.09
N GLN A 78 0.50 1.65 7.69
CA GLN A 78 -0.06 0.47 7.02
C GLN A 78 0.67 0.18 5.70
N ASN A 79 0.95 1.22 4.90
CA ASN A 79 1.69 1.09 3.65
C ASN A 79 3.14 0.61 3.90
N VAL A 80 3.81 1.18 4.90
CA VAL A 80 5.18 0.79 5.30
C VAL A 80 5.22 -0.67 5.80
N LEU A 81 4.24 -1.11 6.58
CA LEU A 81 4.16 -2.50 7.03
C LEU A 81 3.95 -3.49 5.87
N LEU A 82 3.12 -3.12 4.88
CA LEU A 82 2.96 -3.92 3.67
C LEU A 82 4.27 -3.96 2.87
N ALA A 83 4.94 -2.82 2.71
CA ALA A 83 6.18 -2.69 1.96
C ALA A 83 7.34 -3.48 2.60
N THR A 84 7.53 -3.38 3.91
CA THR A 84 8.58 -4.11 4.66
C THR A 84 8.44 -5.62 4.60
N THR A 85 7.23 -6.12 4.36
CA THR A 85 6.94 -7.54 4.18
C THR A 85 6.81 -7.95 2.71
N THR A 86 7.06 -7.03 1.78
CA THR A 86 7.11 -7.30 0.33
C THR A 86 8.54 -7.64 -0.07
N PRO A 87 8.78 -8.71 -0.87
CA PRO A 87 10.13 -9.05 -1.31
C PRO A 87 10.82 -7.86 -1.98
N SER A 88 12.05 -7.56 -1.59
CA SER A 88 12.74 -6.33 -2.01
C SER A 88 12.92 -6.20 -3.52
N HIS A 89 13.10 -7.32 -4.23
CA HIS A 89 13.20 -7.36 -5.70
C HIS A 89 11.85 -7.21 -6.43
N ARG A 90 10.73 -7.19 -5.68
CA ARG A 90 9.37 -6.96 -6.18
C ARG A 90 8.79 -5.62 -5.73
N LEU A 91 9.25 -5.08 -4.62
CA LEU A 91 8.84 -3.77 -4.12
C LEU A 91 9.38 -2.67 -5.02
N ARG A 92 8.49 -1.94 -5.69
CA ARG A 92 8.84 -0.79 -6.53
C ARG A 92 8.75 0.53 -5.78
N ALA A 93 7.68 0.73 -5.01
CA ALA A 93 7.47 1.96 -4.26
C ALA A 93 6.55 1.74 -3.05
N VAL A 94 6.66 2.63 -2.08
CA VAL A 94 5.72 2.77 -0.96
C VAL A 94 5.35 4.24 -0.83
N ASP A 95 4.06 4.53 -0.66
CA ASP A 95 3.60 5.90 -0.45
C ASP A 95 3.50 6.28 1.03
N LEU A 96 3.80 7.55 1.32
CA LEU A 96 3.90 8.13 2.65
C LEU A 96 2.92 9.30 2.82
N MET A 97 1.63 8.99 2.95
CA MET A 97 0.54 9.96 3.14
C MET A 97 0.77 11.05 4.21
N ALA A 98 1.52 10.75 5.27
CA ALA A 98 1.95 11.67 6.31
C ALA A 98 2.81 12.85 5.79
N GLU A 99 3.40 12.76 4.60
CA GLU A 99 4.17 13.85 4.00
C GLU A 99 3.30 15.05 3.59
N TRP A 100 2.01 14.82 3.34
CA TRP A 100 1.07 15.86 2.88
C TRP A 100 -0.08 16.13 3.84
N THR A 101 0.02 15.65 5.08
CA THR A 101 -1.10 15.65 6.03
C THR A 101 -0.67 16.17 7.39
N GLU A 102 -1.32 17.26 7.82
CA GLU A 102 -1.13 17.89 9.13
C GLU A 102 -2.49 18.23 9.77
N PRO A 103 -2.62 18.19 11.11
CA PRO A 103 -1.60 17.76 12.07
C PRO A 103 -1.41 16.24 12.05
N LEU A 104 -0.19 15.77 12.33
CA LEU A 104 0.06 14.35 12.56
C LEU A 104 -0.60 13.88 13.87
N ILE A 105 -1.45 12.85 13.78
CA ILE A 105 -2.11 12.22 14.95
C ILE A 105 -1.25 11.13 15.63
N ALA A 106 -0.10 10.79 15.07
CA ALA A 106 0.88 9.88 15.64
C ALA A 106 2.25 10.16 15.03
N GLU A 107 3.32 9.94 15.80
CA GLU A 107 4.68 10.00 15.27
C GLU A 107 4.96 8.79 14.39
N VAL A 108 5.36 9.05 13.15
CA VAL A 108 5.65 8.02 12.15
C VAL A 108 6.94 8.38 11.41
N PRO A 109 7.70 7.38 10.91
CA PRO A 109 8.87 7.67 10.12
C PRO A 109 8.50 8.49 8.87
N ARG A 110 9.33 9.48 8.57
CA ARG A 110 9.18 10.38 7.42
C ARG A 110 10.19 10.01 6.33
N MET A 111 9.94 10.50 5.12
CA MET A 111 10.86 10.30 4.01
C MET A 111 12.20 10.99 4.29
N GLY A 112 13.28 10.24 4.13
CA GLY A 112 14.65 10.78 4.14
C GLY A 112 14.95 11.58 2.89
N PRO A 113 16.04 12.37 2.89
CA PRO A 113 16.42 13.22 1.76
C PRO A 113 16.79 12.43 0.49
N ASP A 114 17.02 11.12 0.59
CA ASP A 114 17.31 10.22 -0.54
C ASP A 114 16.06 9.53 -1.10
N GLY A 115 14.86 9.94 -0.65
CA GLY A 115 13.60 9.36 -1.08
C GLY A 115 13.31 7.98 -0.47
N ARG A 116 14.03 7.58 0.59
CA ARG A 116 13.83 6.32 1.30
C ARG A 116 13.21 6.54 2.68
N ILE A 117 12.72 5.47 3.27
CA ILE A 117 12.17 5.45 4.62
C ILE A 117 12.76 4.28 5.40
N VAL A 118 12.98 4.48 6.69
CA VAL A 118 13.35 3.41 7.63
C VAL A 118 12.12 3.09 8.47
N ALA A 119 11.64 1.85 8.38
CA ALA A 119 10.50 1.41 9.17
C ALA A 119 10.85 1.36 10.66
N SER A 120 9.84 1.60 11.50
CA SER A 120 9.96 1.43 12.95
C SER A 120 10.14 -0.05 13.31
N ASN A 121 11.02 -0.34 14.27
CA ASN A 121 11.21 -1.67 14.85
C ASN A 121 10.44 -1.86 16.17
N LYS A 122 9.58 -0.89 16.54
CA LYS A 122 8.76 -0.95 17.74
C LYS A 122 7.59 -1.93 17.54
N PRO A 123 7.06 -2.55 18.62
CA PRO A 123 5.94 -3.49 18.52
C PRO A 123 4.69 -2.91 17.86
N GLY A 124 3.86 -3.79 17.32
CA GLY A 124 2.58 -3.42 16.72
C GLY A 124 2.74 -2.62 15.43
N ASN A 125 2.11 -1.46 15.38
CA ASN A 125 2.13 -0.55 14.24
C ASN A 125 3.23 0.52 14.35
N GLY A 126 4.16 0.37 15.29
CA GLY A 126 5.42 1.10 15.28
C GLY A 126 5.37 2.56 15.76
N TYR A 127 4.18 3.11 16.04
CA TYR A 127 4.04 4.39 16.73
C TYR A 127 3.98 4.20 18.25
N GLU A 128 4.51 5.17 19.01
CA GLU A 128 4.48 5.14 20.47
C GLU A 128 3.17 5.64 21.07
N ARG A 129 2.53 6.62 20.41
CA ARG A 129 1.35 7.31 20.92
C ARG A 129 0.46 7.81 19.78
N ILE A 130 -0.86 7.70 19.98
CA ILE A 130 -1.86 8.46 19.21
C ILE A 130 -2.23 9.71 20.02
N PHE A 131 -2.14 10.88 19.40
CA PHE A 131 -2.54 12.15 19.96
C PHE A 131 -4.07 12.32 19.87
N THR A 132 -4.79 11.70 20.81
CA THR A 132 -6.26 11.63 20.81
C THR A 132 -6.92 13.00 20.98
N ASN A 133 -6.23 14.01 21.48
CA ASN A 133 -6.70 15.39 21.54
C ASN A 133 -7.01 15.96 20.14
N PHE A 134 -6.36 15.48 19.08
CA PHE A 134 -6.68 15.87 17.70
C PHE A 134 -7.92 15.16 17.12
N LEU A 135 -8.42 14.11 17.78
CA LEU A 135 -9.56 13.32 17.27
C LEU A 135 -10.93 13.87 17.70
N GLY A 136 -10.97 14.78 18.68
CA GLY A 136 -12.22 15.33 19.22
C GLY A 136 -13.05 14.31 20.00
N GLU A 137 -14.33 14.61 20.19
CA GLU A 137 -15.27 13.70 20.86
C GLU A 137 -15.61 12.51 19.95
N ALA A 138 -15.74 11.33 20.55
CA ALA A 138 -16.11 10.13 19.80
C ALA A 138 -17.52 10.26 19.20
N LEU A 139 -17.61 10.12 17.88
CA LEU A 139 -18.88 10.18 17.14
C LEU A 139 -19.79 8.97 17.41
N PHE A 140 -19.21 7.84 17.82
CA PHE A 140 -19.93 6.60 18.13
C PHE A 140 -19.20 5.82 19.21
N LYS A 141 -19.95 5.19 20.13
CA LYS A 141 -19.44 4.34 21.19
C LYS A 141 -20.30 3.07 21.26
N ILE A 142 -19.65 1.91 21.32
CA ILE A 142 -20.31 0.64 21.60
C ILE A 142 -20.21 0.44 23.11
N GLY A 143 -21.36 0.22 23.76
CA GLY A 143 -21.48 -0.11 25.18
C GLY A 143 -21.36 -1.61 25.43
#